data_AF-A0A3N6BI56-F1
#
_entry.id   AF-A0A3N6BI56-F1
#
_cell.length_a   1.000
_cell.length_b   1.000
_cell.length_c   1.000
_cell.angle_alpha   90.00
_cell.angle_beta   90.00
_cell.angle_gamma   90.00
#
_symmetry.space_group_name_H-M   'P 1'
#
loop_
_entity.id
_entity.type
_entity.pdbx_description
1 polymer ?
#
loop_
_entity_poly.entity_id
_entity_poly.type
_entity_poly.pdbx_seq_one_letter_code
_entity_poly.pdbx_strand_id
1 'polypeptide(L)' 'MASLPEPLAGFAADKPIDLSSKDVQERLSRSAVPAFFKLAEALHLRDESARQLLGGVSNGVFYQLKRGSKKS' A
#
# COMPACT_ATOMS: atom_id res chain seq x y z
N MET A 1 27.42 15.80 -2.14
CA MET A 1 26.34 15.68 -1.13
C MET A 1 25.03 15.60 -1.88
N ALA A 2 24.32 14.48 -1.81
CA ALA A 2 23.03 14.34 -2.50
C ALA A 2 21.96 15.11 -1.70
N SER A 3 21.38 16.14 -2.30
CA SER A 3 20.22 16.85 -1.73
C SER A 3 19.05 15.88 -1.73
N LEU A 4 18.43 15.64 -0.58
CA LEU A 4 17.15 14.92 -0.52
C LEU A 4 16.11 15.76 -1.29
N PRO A 5 15.25 15.12 -2.11
CA PRO A 5 14.23 15.84 -2.88
C PRO A 5 13.31 16.61 -1.92
N GLU A 6 12.97 17.85 -2.29
CA GLU A 6 12.03 18.63 -1.48
C GLU A 6 10.72 17.86 -1.32
N PRO A 7 10.17 17.77 -0.10
CA PRO A 7 8.92 17.06 0.13
C PRO A 7 7.81 17.73 -0.67
N LEU A 8 7.18 16.96 -1.58
CA LEU A 8 5.97 17.41 -2.26
C LEU A 8 4.94 17.81 -1.20
N ALA A 9 4.24 18.93 -1.39
CA ALA A 9 3.21 19.37 -0.46
C ALA A 9 2.17 18.24 -0.22
N GLY A 10 2.09 17.76 1.03
CA GLY A 10 1.25 16.63 1.43
C GLY A 10 1.96 15.26 1.51
N PHE A 11 3.21 15.16 1.08
CA PHE A 11 4.09 14.00 1.19
C PHE A 11 5.25 14.31 2.14
N ALA A 12 5.11 13.92 3.40
CA ALA A 12 6.23 13.92 4.35
C ALA A 12 6.96 12.58 4.26
N ALA A 13 8.16 12.56 3.68
CA ALA A 13 9.01 11.36 3.62
C ALA A 13 9.53 10.93 5.01
N ASP A 14 9.39 11.79 6.02
CA ASP A 14 9.89 11.57 7.38
C ASP A 14 9.13 10.48 8.14
N LYS A 15 7.88 10.17 7.75
CA LYS A 15 7.08 9.15 8.41
C LYS A 15 6.49 8.15 7.42
N PRO A 16 6.89 6.86 7.47
CA PRO A 16 6.24 5.83 6.66
C PRO A 16 4.76 5.76 7.03
N ILE A 17 3.91 5.75 6.00
CA ILE A 17 2.47 5.62 6.18
C ILE A 17 2.16 4.21 6.69
N ASP A 18 1.45 4.14 7.80
CA ASP A 18 0.99 2.88 8.37
C ASP A 18 -0.26 2.39 7.65
N LEU A 19 -0.06 1.49 6.69
CA LEU A 19 -1.13 0.85 5.91
C LEU A 19 -2.02 -0.08 6.76
N SER A 20 -1.64 -0.38 8.01
CA SER A 20 -2.49 -1.11 8.95
C SER A 20 -3.55 -0.23 9.62
N SER A 21 -3.38 1.10 9.58
CA SER A 21 -4.34 2.03 10.16
C SER A 21 -5.61 2.12 9.34
N LYS A 22 -6.77 2.01 10.00
CA LYS A 22 -8.08 2.20 9.37
C LYS A 22 -8.22 3.57 8.68
N ASP A 23 -7.74 4.63 9.32
CA ASP A 23 -7.79 6.00 8.77
C ASP A 23 -7.01 6.09 7.45
N VAL A 24 -5.86 5.42 7.39
CA VAL A 24 -5.04 5.32 6.17
C VAL A 24 -5.74 4.48 5.10
N GLN A 25 -6.36 3.36 5.50
CA GLN A 25 -7.11 2.50 4.58
C GLN A 25 -8.34 3.21 3.99
N GLU A 26 -9.05 4.01 4.77
CA GLU A 26 -10.19 4.82 4.29
C GLU A 26 -9.75 5.88 3.28
N ARG A 27 -8.51 6.37 3.39
CA ARG A 27 -7.91 7.32 2.46
C ARG A 27 -7.30 6.65 1.22
N LEU A 28 -7.24 5.33 1.15
CA LEU A 28 -6.78 4.64 -0.06
C LEU A 28 -7.78 4.88 -1.19
N SER A 29 -7.38 5.70 -2.15
CA SER A 29 -8.15 5.91 -3.37
C SER A 29 -8.31 4.61 -4.15
N ARG A 30 -9.29 4.57 -5.06
CA ARG A 30 -9.53 3.42 -5.96
C ARG A 30 -8.27 2.98 -6.72
N SER A 31 -7.36 3.92 -7.00
CA SER A 31 -6.08 3.69 -7.68
C SER A 31 -4.94 3.26 -6.74
N ALA A 32 -5.07 3.48 -5.43
CA ALA A 32 -4.02 3.15 -4.46
C ALA A 32 -3.93 1.63 -4.20
N VAL A 33 -5.07 0.93 -4.21
CA VAL A 33 -5.12 -0.54 -4.06
C VAL A 33 -4.33 -1.25 -5.17
N PRO A 34 -4.54 -0.99 -6.47
CA PRO A 34 -3.72 -1.61 -7.51
C PRO A 34 -2.26 -1.17 -7.48
N ALA A 35 -1.97 0.08 -7.11
CA ALA A 35 -0.58 0.53 -6.93
C ALA A 35 0.14 -0.25 -5.82
N PHE A 36 -0.52 -0.50 -4.69
CA PHE A 36 0.01 -1.32 -3.60
C PHE A 36 0.40 -2.73 -4.10
N PHE A 37 -0.47 -3.41 -4.85
CA PHE A 37 -0.16 -4.75 -5.35
C PHE A 37 0.97 -4.76 -6.39
N LYS A 38 1.07 -3.74 -7.25
CA LYS A 38 2.20 -3.58 -8.18
C LYS A 38 3.52 -3.40 -7.42
N LEU A 39 3.52 -2.59 -6.35
CA LEU A 39 4.69 -2.42 -5.50
C LEU A 39 5.07 -3.71 -4.76
N ALA A 40 4.08 -4.41 -4.19
CA ALA A 40 4.32 -5.68 -3.52
C ALA A 40 4.92 -6.73 -4.46
N GLU A 41 4.47 -6.78 -5.71
CA GLU A 41 5.03 -7.64 -6.77
C GLU A 41 6.46 -7.25 -7.14
N ALA A 42 6.72 -5.95 -7.37
CA ALA A 42 8.05 -5.45 -7.70
C ALA A 42 9.08 -5.67 -6.57
N LEU A 43 8.62 -5.70 -5.32
CA LEU A 43 9.43 -6.00 -4.13
C LEU A 43 9.46 -7.50 -3.79
N HIS A 44 8.84 -8.36 -4.61
CA HIS A 44 8.74 -9.81 -4.40
C HIS A 44 8.20 -10.22 -3.01
N LEU A 45 7.25 -9.44 -2.48
CA LEU A 45 6.64 -9.74 -1.20
C LEU A 45 5.79 -11.00 -1.29
N ARG A 46 5.90 -11.85 -0.26
CA ARG A 46 4.95 -12.95 -0.07
C ARG A 46 3.56 -12.37 0.23
N ASP A 47 2.51 -13.07 -0.21
CA ASP A 47 1.12 -12.68 0.04
C ASP A 47 0.85 -12.49 1.55
N GLU A 48 1.47 -13.31 2.40
CA GLU A 48 1.41 -13.16 3.84
C GLU A 48 1.97 -11.81 4.32
N SER A 49 3.16 -11.42 3.85
CA SER A 49 3.79 -10.15 4.20
C SER A 49 2.99 -8.96 3.68
N ALA A 50 2.49 -9.03 2.44
CA ALA A 50 1.63 -8.00 1.87
C ALA A 50 0.31 -7.86 2.66
N ARG A 51 -0.26 -8.97 3.13
CA ARG A 51 -1.45 -8.97 3.99
C ARG A 51 -1.19 -8.34 5.35
N GLN A 52 -0.01 -8.60 5.94
CA GLN A 52 0.40 -7.95 7.20
C GLN A 52 0.55 -6.44 7.04
N LEU A 53 1.09 -5.96 5.91
CA LEU A 53 1.18 -4.53 5.62
C LEU A 53 -0.20 -3.85 5.56
N LEU A 54 -1.23 -4.57 5.13
CA LEU A 54 -2.62 -4.08 5.16
C LEU A 54 -3.28 -4.24 6.54
N GLY A 55 -2.51 -4.41 7.62
CA GLY A 55 -3.05 -4.60 8.97
C GLY A 55 -3.58 -6.00 9.24
N GLY A 56 -3.03 -7.00 8.54
CA GLY A 56 -3.37 -8.40 8.81
C GLY A 56 -4.80 -8.75 8.45
N VAL A 57 -5.37 -8.11 7.42
CA VAL A 57 -6.73 -8.41 6.93
C VAL A 57 -6.93 -9.92 6.73
N SER A 58 -8.18 -10.37 6.80
CA SER A 58 -8.50 -11.78 6.54
C SER A 58 -8.08 -12.18 5.12
N ASN A 59 -7.76 -13.47 4.93
CA ASN A 59 -7.39 -13.99 3.60
C ASN A 59 -8.47 -13.70 2.54
N GLY A 60 -9.74 -13.82 2.91
CA GLY A 60 -10.86 -13.52 2.01
C GLY A 60 -10.87 -12.06 1.55
N VAL A 61 -10.62 -11.10 2.45
CA VAL A 61 -10.54 -9.68 2.09
C VAL A 61 -9.32 -9.42 1.21
N PHE A 62 -8.16 -9.99 1.56
CA PHE A 62 -6.93 -9.85 0.79
C PHE A 62 -7.10 -10.29 -0.67
N TYR A 63 -7.60 -11.50 -0.91
CA TYR A 63 -7.78 -12.01 -2.27
C TYR A 63 -8.89 -11.27 -3.04
N GLN A 64 -9.90 -10.72 -2.35
CA GLN A 64 -10.90 -9.85 -2.97
C GLN A 64 -10.32 -8.51 -3.45
N LEU A 65 -9.40 -7.91 -2.68
CA LEU A 65 -8.66 -6.72 -3.10
C LEU A 65 -7.70 -7.03 -4.25
N LYS A 66 -6.96 -8.15 -4.16
CA LYS A 66 -5.99 -8.60 -5.16
C LYS A 66 -6.62 -8.96 -6.51
N ARG A 67 -7.84 -9.51 -6.53
CA ARG A 67 -8.57 -9.74 -7.79
C ARG A 67 -9.12 -8.44 -8.38
N GLY A 68 -9.51 -7.49 -7.51
CA GLY A 68 -10.05 -6.20 -7.92
C GLY A 68 -8.99 -5.31 -8.55
N SER A 69 -7.75 -5.37 -8.06
CA SER A 69 -6.62 -4.61 -8.60
C SER A 69 -6.21 -4.99 -10.02
N LYS A 70 -6.52 -6.21 -10.47
CA LYS A 70 -6.21 -6.69 -11.84
C LYS A 70 -7.20 -6.19 -12.90
N LYS A 71 -8.33 -5.60 -12.50
CA LYS A 71 -9.40 -5.15 -13.41
C LYS A 71 -9.33 -3.66 -13.77
N SER A 72 -8.24 -2.96 -13.44
CA SER A 72 -8.10 -1.51 -13.63
C SER A 72 -6.96 -1.14 -14.56
#